data_AF-B5A5T5-F1
#
_entry.id   AF-B5A5T5-F1
#
_cell.length_a   1.000
_cell.length_b   1.000
_cell.length_c   1.000
_cell.angle_alpha   90.00
_cell.angle_beta   90.00
_cell.angle_gamma   90.00
#
_symmetry.space_group_name_H-M   'P 1'
#
loop_
_entity.id
_entity.type
_entity.pdbx_description
1 polymer ?
#
loop_
_entity_poly.entity_id
_entity_poly.type
_entity_poly.pdbx_seq_one_letter_code
_entity_poly.pdbx_strand_id
1 'polypeptide(L)'
;IGGNYKSMGNSPYGEQFMKMKRVITTEIMSVKTLNMLVAARTVEADNLLAYLLSMYKRSETADVREFSRVYGYAVTMRLLFGRRHITKENVFSDEGRLGQAEKDHLDAIFETLNCLPSFSPADYLEKWFRGWNIDGQEERVVMYCNKVRSYNNPIIDERVELWREKGGKAAVEDWL
;
A
#
# COMPACT_ATOMS: atom_id res chain seq x y z
N ILE A 1 3.43 11.04 -17.45
CA ILE A 1 2.74 11.24 -16.14
C ILE A 1 2.79 12.74 -15.72
N GLY A 2 1.65 13.41 -15.53
CA GLY A 2 1.53 14.89 -15.42
C GLY A 2 1.70 15.55 -14.03
N GLY A 3 2.18 16.79 -13.98
CA GLY A 3 2.75 17.51 -12.82
C GLY A 3 1.89 17.88 -11.60
N ASN A 4 0.81 17.15 -11.30
CA ASN A 4 0.00 17.34 -10.08
C ASN A 4 0.10 16.18 -9.06
N TYR A 5 1.00 15.22 -9.28
CA TYR A 5 1.24 14.15 -8.31
C TYR A 5 2.06 14.66 -7.12
N LYS A 6 1.44 14.64 -5.94
CA LYS A 6 2.07 15.05 -4.67
C LYS A 6 2.77 13.89 -3.93
N SER A 7 2.93 12.73 -4.56
CA SER A 7 3.60 11.57 -3.97
C SER A 7 5.12 11.72 -4.05
N MET A 8 5.87 11.29 -3.03
CA MET A 8 7.33 11.45 -2.97
C MET A 8 8.06 10.85 -4.17
N GLY A 9 7.63 9.68 -4.64
CA GLY A 9 8.30 8.98 -5.75
C GLY A 9 8.16 9.65 -7.11
N ASN A 10 7.16 10.53 -7.28
CA ASN A 10 6.84 11.16 -8.57
C ASN A 10 6.90 12.69 -8.54
N SER A 11 7.00 13.30 -7.36
CA SER A 11 7.14 14.76 -7.24
C SER A 11 8.56 15.16 -7.65
N PRO A 12 8.73 16.20 -8.50
CA PRO A 12 10.04 16.77 -8.78
C PRO A 12 10.77 17.16 -7.49
N TYR A 13 12.10 17.16 -7.53
CA TYR A 13 12.90 17.64 -6.41
C TYR A 13 12.53 19.11 -6.10
N GLY A 14 12.26 19.39 -4.83
CA GLY A 14 11.80 20.70 -4.39
C GLY A 14 11.26 20.66 -2.97
N GLU A 15 10.56 21.71 -2.57
CA GLU A 15 10.04 21.86 -1.21
C GLU A 15 9.11 20.72 -0.79
N GLN A 16 8.17 20.33 -1.66
CA GLN A 16 7.25 19.23 -1.41
C GLN A 16 7.97 17.91 -1.21
N PHE A 17 8.91 17.57 -2.10
CA PHE A 17 9.72 16.37 -1.99
C PHE A 17 10.50 16.34 -0.67
N MET A 18 11.14 17.46 -0.31
CA MET A 18 11.92 17.56 0.92
C MET A 18 11.07 17.45 2.19
N LYS A 19 9.85 18.04 2.19
CA LYS A 19 8.87 17.90 3.27
C LYS A 19 8.48 16.45 3.49
N MET A 20 8.10 15.75 2.41
CA MET A 20 7.76 14.34 2.51
C MET A 20 8.95 13.50 2.95
N LYS A 21 10.15 13.76 2.39
CA LYS A 21 11.37 13.03 2.73
C LYS A 21 11.62 13.10 4.23
N ARG A 22 11.52 14.30 4.80
CA ARG A 22 11.64 14.51 6.25
C ARG A 22 10.67 13.63 7.02
N VAL A 23 9.36 13.74 6.76
CA VAL A 23 8.32 12.95 7.44
C VAL A 23 8.58 11.45 7.35
N ILE A 24 8.93 10.94 6.17
CA ILE A 24 9.25 9.51 6.01
C ILE A 24 10.45 9.14 6.88
N THR A 25 11.53 9.91 6.83
CA THR A 25 12.78 9.56 7.55
C THR A 25 12.68 9.74 9.07
N THR A 26 11.95 10.74 9.56
CA THR A 26 11.92 11.09 10.99
C THR A 26 10.72 10.49 11.72
N GLU A 27 9.57 10.34 11.07
CA GLU A 27 8.34 9.86 11.71
C GLU A 27 8.05 8.41 11.35
N ILE A 28 8.10 8.04 10.07
CA ILE A 28 7.64 6.73 9.59
C ILE A 28 8.72 5.65 9.73
N MET A 29 9.93 5.95 9.27
CA MET A 29 11.06 5.02 9.16
C MET A 29 12.16 5.27 10.19
N SER A 30 11.87 6.03 11.25
CA SER A 30 12.83 6.22 12.34
C SER A 30 13.01 4.94 13.14
N VAL A 31 14.18 4.79 13.78
CA VAL A 31 14.47 3.63 14.63
C VAL A 31 13.41 3.48 15.73
N LYS A 32 12.95 4.58 16.33
CA LYS A 32 11.89 4.59 17.34
C LYS A 32 10.60 3.97 16.81
N THR A 33 10.11 4.45 15.66
CA THR A 33 8.87 3.95 15.05
C THR A 33 9.00 2.51 14.59
N LEU A 34 10.14 2.15 13.98
CA LEU A 34 10.40 0.78 13.55
C LEU A 34 10.43 -0.21 14.72
N ASN A 35 11.00 0.19 15.87
CA ASN A 35 11.01 -0.62 17.10
C ASN A 35 9.60 -0.77 17.68
N MET A 36 8.83 0.31 17.74
CA MET A 36 7.42 0.29 18.17
C MET A 36 6.58 -0.69 17.34
N LEU A 37 6.84 -0.76 16.03
CA LEU A 37 6.11 -1.61 15.09
C LEU A 37 6.61 -3.07 14.99
N VAL A 38 7.60 -3.48 15.81
CA VAL A 38 8.10 -4.87 15.80
C VAL A 38 7.00 -5.88 16.11
N ALA A 39 6.16 -5.58 17.10
CA ALA A 39 5.05 -6.46 17.49
C ALA A 39 4.07 -6.65 16.32
N ALA A 40 3.72 -5.56 15.62
CA ALA A 40 2.85 -5.61 14.45
C ALA A 40 3.43 -6.48 13.31
N ARG A 41 4.73 -6.37 13.03
CA ARG A 41 5.39 -7.22 12.03
C ARG A 41 5.45 -8.69 12.45
N THR A 42 5.67 -8.94 13.73
CA THR A 42 5.73 -10.31 14.29
C THR A 42 4.39 -11.02 14.12
N VAL A 43 3.28 -10.33 14.43
CA VAL A 43 1.93 -10.86 14.20
C VAL A 43 1.72 -11.29 12.74
N GLU A 44 2.19 -10.49 11.78
CA GLU A 44 2.04 -10.86 10.37
C GLU A 44 3.00 -11.97 9.91
N ALA A 45 4.15 -12.11 10.56
CA ALA A 45 5.05 -13.24 10.33
C ALA A 45 4.41 -14.54 10.83
N ASP A 46 3.78 -14.52 12.01
CA ASP A 46 3.05 -15.67 12.55
C ASP A 46 1.87 -16.05 11.64
N ASN A 47 1.11 -15.07 11.14
CA ASN A 47 0.04 -15.30 10.17
C ASN A 47 0.56 -15.93 8.86
N LEU A 48 1.74 -15.50 8.38
CA LEU A 48 2.36 -16.08 7.20
C LEU A 48 2.76 -17.54 7.43
N LEU A 49 3.32 -17.86 8.60
CA LEU A 49 3.68 -19.23 8.97
C LEU A 49 2.44 -20.12 9.08
N ALA A 50 1.36 -19.61 9.66
CA ALA A 50 0.07 -20.32 9.70
C ALA A 50 -0.45 -20.60 8.28
N TYR A 51 -0.33 -19.65 7.36
CA TYR A 51 -0.72 -19.84 5.96
C TYR A 51 0.17 -20.86 5.25
N LEU A 52 1.49 -20.79 5.42
CA LEU A 52 2.43 -21.77 4.85
C LEU A 52 2.12 -23.18 5.34
N LEU A 53 1.87 -23.35 6.64
CA LEU A 53 1.53 -24.63 7.25
C LEU A 53 0.21 -25.20 6.71
N SER A 54 -0.82 -24.35 6.53
CA SER A 54 -2.09 -24.79 5.95
C SER A 54 -1.95 -25.22 4.49
N MET A 55 -1.06 -24.56 3.74
CA MET A 55 -0.75 -24.95 2.36
C MET A 55 0.08 -26.22 2.27
N TYR A 56 1.10 -26.39 3.10
CA TYR A 56 1.89 -27.61 3.17
C TYR A 56 1.03 -28.85 3.45
N LYS A 57 -0.01 -28.73 4.27
CA LYS A 57 -0.97 -29.81 4.54
C LYS A 57 -1.82 -30.21 3.33
N ARG A 58 -1.90 -29.36 2.30
CA ARG A 58 -2.77 -29.54 1.11
C ARG A 58 -1.97 -29.78 -0.18
N SER A 59 -0.71 -29.36 -0.23
CA SER A 59 0.16 -29.41 -1.41
C SER A 59 1.63 -29.55 -0.98
N GLU A 60 2.40 -30.35 -1.71
CA GLU A 60 3.85 -30.45 -1.55
C GLU A 60 4.61 -29.27 -2.16
N THR A 61 3.94 -28.44 -2.96
CA THR A 61 4.53 -27.27 -3.62
C THR A 61 3.92 -25.97 -3.11
N ALA A 62 4.75 -24.93 -3.02
CA ALA A 62 4.42 -23.63 -2.45
C ALA A 62 4.80 -22.50 -3.42
N ASP A 63 3.85 -21.62 -3.73
CA ASP A 63 4.14 -20.41 -4.52
C ASP A 63 4.73 -19.31 -3.61
N VAL A 64 6.06 -19.24 -3.58
CA VAL A 64 6.80 -18.23 -2.80
C VAL A 64 6.45 -16.80 -3.21
N ARG A 65 6.05 -16.56 -4.47
CA ARG A 65 5.60 -15.24 -4.92
C ARG A 65 4.28 -14.87 -4.25
N GLU A 66 3.33 -15.80 -4.16
CA GLU A 66 2.07 -15.57 -3.44
C GLU A 66 2.34 -15.22 -1.97
N PHE A 67 3.13 -16.03 -1.27
CA PHE A 67 3.45 -15.80 0.14
C PHE A 67 4.14 -14.45 0.39
N SER A 68 5.10 -14.10 -0.47
CA SER A 68 5.81 -12.81 -0.38
C SER A 68 4.86 -11.63 -0.57
N ARG A 69 3.93 -11.72 -1.52
CA ARG A 69 2.93 -10.67 -1.79
C ARG A 69 1.92 -10.55 -0.65
N VAL A 70 1.43 -11.68 -0.13
CA VAL A 70 0.51 -11.71 1.01
C VAL A 70 1.14 -11.07 2.25
N TYR A 71 2.37 -11.46 2.57
CA TYR A 71 3.10 -10.90 3.72
C TYR A 71 3.36 -9.40 3.52
N GLY A 72 3.88 -9.00 2.35
CA GLY A 72 4.14 -7.61 2.03
C GLY A 72 2.89 -6.73 2.18
N TYR A 73 1.77 -7.16 1.60
CA TYR A 73 0.49 -6.48 1.73
C TYR A 73 0.03 -6.39 3.19
N ALA A 74 -0.01 -7.52 3.90
CA ALA A 74 -0.53 -7.59 5.26
C ALA A 74 0.28 -6.75 6.25
N VAL A 75 1.62 -6.82 6.16
CA VAL A 75 2.51 -5.96 6.94
C VAL A 75 2.25 -4.51 6.62
N THR A 76 2.27 -4.10 5.34
CA THR A 76 2.05 -2.71 4.96
C THR A 76 0.70 -2.17 5.45
N MET A 77 -0.38 -2.95 5.31
CA MET A 77 -1.70 -2.57 5.82
C MET A 77 -1.70 -2.39 7.34
N ARG A 78 -1.09 -3.33 8.09
CA ARG A 78 -1.02 -3.23 9.54
C ARG A 78 -0.14 -2.06 10.01
N LEU A 79 0.97 -1.80 9.34
CA LEU A 79 1.85 -0.68 9.66
C LEU A 79 1.19 0.66 9.33
N LEU A 80 0.48 0.77 8.20
CA LEU A 80 -0.22 2.00 7.82
C LEU A 80 -1.46 2.25 8.67
N PHE A 81 -2.34 1.27 8.77
CA PHE A 81 -3.70 1.48 9.27
C PHE A 81 -3.99 0.79 10.61
N GLY A 82 -3.01 0.10 11.19
CA GLY A 82 -3.17 -0.67 12.43
C GLY A 82 -4.01 -1.93 12.24
N ARG A 83 -4.38 -2.26 10.99
CA ARG A 83 -5.23 -3.40 10.64
C ARG A 83 -4.79 -4.04 9.34
N ARG A 84 -4.98 -5.36 9.23
CA ARG A 84 -4.63 -6.14 8.04
C ARG A 84 -5.67 -6.02 6.92
N HIS A 85 -6.93 -5.91 7.28
CA HIS A 85 -8.06 -6.00 6.36
C HIS A 85 -8.65 -4.64 6.04
N ILE A 86 -9.19 -4.53 4.83
CA ILE A 86 -9.79 -3.28 4.35
C ILE A 86 -11.12 -3.05 5.06
N THR A 87 -11.95 -4.09 5.15
CA THR A 87 -13.25 -4.02 5.80
C THR A 87 -13.13 -4.28 7.30
N LYS A 88 -13.94 -3.57 8.09
CA LYS A 88 -14.09 -3.83 9.53
C LYS A 88 -14.85 -5.12 9.82
N GLU A 89 -15.58 -5.63 8.84
CA GLU A 89 -16.44 -6.81 8.98
C GLU A 89 -15.67 -8.11 9.17
N ASN A 90 -14.32 -8.08 9.20
CA ASN A 90 -13.53 -9.17 9.77
C ASN A 90 -13.90 -10.54 9.14
N VAL A 91 -14.22 -10.55 7.84
CA VAL A 91 -14.37 -11.79 7.08
C VAL A 91 -12.95 -12.31 6.83
N PHE A 92 -12.40 -12.88 7.88
CA PHE A 92 -11.10 -13.51 7.87
C PHE A 92 -11.24 -14.87 7.21
N SER A 93 -10.34 -15.20 6.29
CA SER A 93 -10.04 -16.62 6.12
C SER A 93 -9.25 -17.03 7.35
N ASP A 94 -9.67 -18.06 8.07
CA ASP A 94 -9.02 -18.60 9.28
C ASP A 94 -7.56 -19.10 9.06
N GLU A 95 -7.00 -18.92 7.86
CA GLU A 95 -5.73 -19.50 7.43
C GLU A 95 -4.67 -18.46 7.04
N GLY A 96 -4.81 -17.19 7.46
CA GLY A 96 -3.81 -16.16 7.17
C GLY A 96 -3.72 -15.76 5.68
N ARG A 97 -4.78 -16.04 4.89
CA ARG A 97 -4.88 -15.62 3.47
C ARG A 97 -5.44 -14.20 3.36
N LEU A 98 -5.40 -13.67 2.15
CA LEU A 98 -6.11 -12.44 1.79
C LEU A 98 -7.51 -12.79 1.29
N GLY A 99 -8.50 -12.00 1.70
CA GLY A 99 -9.85 -12.05 1.14
C GLY A 99 -9.88 -11.50 -0.29
N GLN A 100 -11.05 -11.60 -0.93
CA GLN A 100 -11.18 -11.17 -2.33
C GLN A 100 -10.92 -9.66 -2.50
N ALA A 101 -11.39 -8.83 -1.55
CA ALA A 101 -11.16 -7.39 -1.57
C ALA A 101 -9.67 -7.06 -1.38
N GLU A 102 -8.97 -7.73 -0.45
CA GLU A 102 -7.54 -7.52 -0.26
C GLU A 102 -6.71 -7.97 -1.47
N LYS A 103 -7.08 -9.08 -2.13
CA LYS A 103 -6.43 -9.52 -3.37
C LYS A 103 -6.61 -8.50 -4.49
N ASP A 104 -7.84 -8.02 -4.67
CA ASP A 104 -8.16 -7.02 -5.68
C ASP A 104 -7.44 -5.67 -5.43
N HIS A 105 -7.31 -5.27 -4.16
CA HIS A 105 -6.52 -4.11 -3.77
C HIS A 105 -5.03 -4.31 -4.03
N LEU A 106 -4.47 -5.48 -3.66
CA LEU A 106 -3.09 -5.85 -3.92
C LEU A 106 -2.76 -5.86 -5.41
N ASP A 107 -3.64 -6.41 -6.24
CA ASP A 107 -3.50 -6.40 -7.69
C ASP A 107 -3.51 -4.96 -8.22
N ALA A 108 -4.41 -4.10 -7.74
CA ALA A 108 -4.42 -2.68 -8.11
C ALA A 108 -3.14 -1.93 -7.71
N ILE A 109 -2.53 -2.27 -6.56
CA ILE A 109 -1.23 -1.73 -6.14
C ILE A 109 -0.14 -2.16 -7.14
N PHE A 110 -0.07 -3.46 -7.48
CA PHE A 110 0.93 -3.96 -8.44
C PHE A 110 0.74 -3.38 -9.83
N GLU A 111 -0.49 -3.23 -10.31
CA GLU A 111 -0.76 -2.61 -11.61
C GLU A 111 -0.36 -1.13 -11.62
N THR A 112 -0.57 -0.41 -10.52
CA THR A 112 -0.05 0.96 -10.38
C THR A 112 1.49 0.98 -10.46
N LEU A 113 2.18 0.04 -9.80
CA LEU A 113 3.64 -0.06 -9.84
C LEU A 113 4.17 -0.46 -11.22
N ASN A 114 3.46 -1.33 -11.95
CA ASN A 114 3.83 -1.79 -13.29
C ASN A 114 3.78 -0.67 -14.34
N CYS A 115 3.07 0.42 -14.07
CA CYS A 115 3.09 1.61 -14.91
C CYS A 115 4.34 2.51 -14.71
N LEU A 116 5.15 2.29 -13.67
CA LEU A 116 6.38 3.06 -13.47
C LEU A 116 7.51 2.66 -14.45
N PRO A 117 7.82 1.36 -14.67
CA PRO A 117 8.87 0.95 -15.59
C PRO A 117 8.43 0.90 -17.05
N SER A 118 7.19 1.30 -17.39
CA SER A 118 6.70 1.19 -18.77
C SER A 118 7.37 2.22 -19.68
N PHE A 119 7.97 1.77 -20.77
CA PHE A 119 8.48 2.64 -21.82
C PHE A 119 7.32 3.31 -22.56
N SER A 120 7.25 4.64 -22.52
CA SER A 120 6.33 5.42 -23.36
C SER A 120 7.11 6.34 -24.31
N PRO A 121 6.87 6.31 -25.63
CA PRO A 121 7.37 7.36 -26.52
C PRO A 121 6.90 8.76 -26.09
N ALA A 122 5.74 8.85 -25.43
CA ALA A 122 5.21 10.11 -24.92
C ALA A 122 6.10 10.71 -23.82
N ASP A 123 6.83 9.90 -23.04
CA ASP A 123 7.74 10.40 -21.99
C ASP A 123 9.00 11.09 -22.56
N TYR A 124 9.37 10.79 -23.81
CA TYR A 124 10.53 11.42 -24.49
C TYR A 124 10.13 12.56 -25.40
N LEU A 125 8.93 12.48 -25.99
CA LEU A 125 8.38 13.44 -26.93
C LEU A 125 7.16 14.16 -26.33
N GLU A 126 7.22 14.43 -25.03
CA GLU A 126 6.10 14.98 -24.24
C GLU A 126 5.50 16.25 -24.84
N LYS A 127 6.34 17.09 -25.47
CA LYS A 127 5.90 18.34 -26.11
C LYS A 127 4.81 18.12 -27.17
N TRP A 128 4.79 16.96 -27.82
CA TRP A 128 3.88 16.65 -28.91
C TRP A 128 2.82 15.60 -28.54
N PHE A 129 3.14 14.68 -27.63
CA PHE A 129 2.30 13.50 -27.36
C PHE A 129 1.73 13.42 -25.94
N ARG A 130 2.08 14.35 -25.03
CA ARG A 130 1.49 14.37 -23.69
C ARG A 130 -0.04 14.54 -23.77
N GLY A 131 -0.77 13.71 -23.03
CA GLY A 131 -2.23 13.76 -22.99
C GLY A 131 -2.94 13.02 -24.13
N TRP A 132 -2.20 12.51 -25.13
CA TRP A 132 -2.79 11.65 -26.17
C TRP A 132 -2.98 10.20 -25.71
N ASN A 133 -2.37 9.81 -24.58
CA ASN A 133 -2.47 8.47 -24.01
C ASN A 133 -2.19 7.36 -25.06
N ILE A 134 -1.18 7.56 -25.91
CA ILE A 134 -0.89 6.74 -27.11
C ILE A 134 -0.71 5.25 -26.76
N ASP A 135 -0.18 4.96 -25.58
CA ASP A 135 0.09 3.62 -25.07
C ASP A 135 -0.91 3.15 -24.00
N GLY A 136 -1.93 3.95 -23.70
CA GLY A 136 -2.92 3.68 -22.67
C GLY A 136 -2.41 3.79 -21.23
N GLN A 137 -1.15 4.18 -21.00
CA GLN A 137 -0.54 4.15 -19.66
C GLN A 137 -1.09 5.24 -18.74
N GLU A 138 -1.38 6.43 -19.28
CA GLU A 138 -1.91 7.54 -18.47
C GLU A 138 -3.29 7.19 -17.88
N GLU A 139 -4.18 6.62 -18.70
CA GLU A 139 -5.50 6.16 -18.27
C GLU A 139 -5.39 4.99 -17.28
N ARG A 140 -4.49 4.03 -17.55
CA ARG A 140 -4.27 2.87 -16.69
C ARG A 140 -3.80 3.27 -15.29
N VAL A 141 -2.81 4.16 -15.19
CA VAL A 141 -2.33 4.70 -13.91
C VAL A 141 -3.46 5.35 -13.14
N VAL A 142 -4.25 6.22 -13.79
CA VAL A 142 -5.35 6.93 -13.14
C VAL A 142 -6.39 5.94 -12.61
N MET A 143 -6.78 4.95 -13.42
CA MET A 143 -7.74 3.92 -13.04
C MET A 143 -7.30 3.16 -11.78
N TYR A 144 -6.09 2.59 -11.80
CA TYR A 144 -5.61 1.79 -10.66
C TYR A 144 -5.28 2.65 -9.43
N CYS A 145 -4.78 3.88 -9.60
CA CYS A 145 -4.61 4.81 -8.49
C CYS A 145 -5.96 5.14 -7.82
N ASN A 146 -7.01 5.36 -8.62
CA ASN A 146 -8.35 5.61 -8.08
C ASN A 146 -8.90 4.39 -7.33
N LYS A 147 -8.62 3.17 -7.84
CA LYS A 147 -8.99 1.93 -7.18
C LYS A 147 -8.26 1.70 -5.85
N VAL A 148 -6.95 1.98 -5.79
CA VAL A 148 -6.19 1.97 -4.53
C VAL A 148 -6.77 3.01 -3.55
N ARG A 149 -7.11 4.21 -4.02
CA ARG A 149 -7.74 5.25 -3.20
C ARG A 149 -9.11 4.84 -2.69
N SER A 150 -9.94 4.15 -3.47
CA SER A 150 -11.26 3.72 -2.99
C SER A 150 -11.17 2.74 -1.83
N TYR A 151 -10.07 1.98 -1.72
CA TYR A 151 -9.82 1.11 -0.58
C TYR A 151 -9.20 1.85 0.62
N ASN A 152 -8.26 2.77 0.37
CA ASN A 152 -7.53 3.46 1.45
C ASN A 152 -8.30 4.65 2.06
N ASN A 153 -8.99 5.45 1.24
CA ASN A 153 -9.63 6.69 1.69
C ASN A 153 -10.65 6.47 2.81
N PRO A 154 -11.54 5.46 2.77
CA PRO A 154 -12.47 5.22 3.89
C PRO A 154 -11.74 5.03 5.23
N ILE A 155 -10.58 4.37 5.23
CA ILE A 155 -9.77 4.14 6.44
C ILE A 155 -9.15 5.45 6.93
N ILE A 156 -8.68 6.28 5.99
CA ILE A 156 -8.10 7.59 6.28
C ILE A 156 -9.18 8.53 6.83
N ASP A 157 -10.36 8.54 6.22
CA ASP A 157 -11.48 9.39 6.63
C ASP A 157 -11.95 9.03 8.05
N GLU A 158 -12.05 7.73 8.37
CA GLU A 158 -12.29 7.24 9.74
C GLU A 158 -11.24 7.77 10.72
N ARG A 159 -9.96 7.79 10.33
CA ARG A 159 -8.86 8.28 11.17
C ARG A 159 -8.93 9.79 11.37
N VAL A 160 -9.27 10.54 10.33
CA VAL A 160 -9.45 12.00 10.38
C VAL A 160 -10.63 12.36 11.29
N GLU A 161 -11.74 11.64 11.20
CA GLU A 161 -12.90 11.82 12.06
C GLU A 161 -12.54 11.54 13.53
N LEU A 162 -11.87 10.41 13.81
CA LEU A 162 -11.38 10.09 15.15
C LEU A 162 -10.50 11.20 15.75
N TRP A 163 -9.62 11.78 14.93
CA TRP A 163 -8.78 12.90 15.33
C TRP A 163 -9.59 14.15 15.66
N ARG A 164 -10.59 14.49 14.84
CA ARG A 164 -11.45 15.66 15.04
C ARG A 164 -12.32 15.54 16.28
N GLU A 165 -12.84 14.36 16.56
CA GLU A 165 -13.79 14.14 17.66
C GLU A 165 -13.09 13.87 19.00
N LYS A 166 -12.00 13.11 18.99
CA LYS A 166 -11.38 12.56 20.22
C LYS A 166 -9.92 12.95 20.41
N GLY A 167 -9.36 13.76 19.50
CA GLY A 167 -7.95 14.16 19.57
C GLY A 167 -6.97 13.06 19.16
N GLY A 168 -7.45 12.02 18.46
CA GLY A 168 -6.62 10.95 17.91
C GLY A 168 -6.66 9.66 18.74
N LYS A 169 -5.71 8.76 18.47
CA LYS A 169 -5.54 7.53 19.26
C LYS A 169 -4.86 7.81 20.59
N ALA A 170 -5.18 6.99 21.60
CA ALA A 170 -4.51 7.04 22.91
C ALA A 170 -3.01 6.70 22.84
N ALA A 171 -2.60 5.92 21.84
CA ALA A 171 -1.20 5.58 21.57
C ALA A 171 -0.94 5.56 20.05
N VAL A 172 0.30 5.88 19.66
CA VAL A 172 0.78 5.70 18.29
C VAL A 172 1.13 4.23 18.13
N GLU A 173 0.39 3.51 17.29
CA GLU A 173 0.54 2.06 17.09
C GLU A 173 0.65 1.69 15.60
N ASP A 174 0.52 2.69 14.73
CA ASP A 174 0.58 2.64 13.27
C ASP A 174 1.11 3.97 12.73
N TRP A 175 1.29 4.06 11.41
CA TRP A 175 1.85 5.24 10.74
C TRP A 175 0.85 6.39 10.51
N LEU A 176 -0.46 6.13 10.64
CA LEU A 176 -1.56 7.08 10.36
C LEU A 176 -2.31 7.42 11.65
#